data_AF-A0A3D3MAV4-F1
#
_entry.id   AF-A0A3D3MAV4-F1
#
_cell.length_a   1.000
_cell.length_b   1.000
_cell.length_c   1.000
_cell.angle_alpha   90.00
_cell.angle_beta   90.00
_cell.angle_gamma   90.00
#
_symmetry.space_group_name_H-M   'P 1'
#
loop_
_entity.id
_entity.type
_entity.pdbx_description
1 polymer ?
#
loop_
_entity_poly.entity_id
_entity_poly.type
_entity_poly.pdbx_seq_one_letter_code
_entity_poly.pdbx_strand_id
1 'polypeptide(L)'
;MTFFTFGAYILYWNYRNWATYKRATGDKVIPLLRTLFPVIFLYPLLKRVDNGLRARNLACGFSPVLLTIGVLITMLLACSPVWIEPGMRSPDWLKDVPAKEANYRLLKVYGVMYFVWALQLWLMALVQRAMNFHEADAEGVGNHRLTLANWLWILPGIFIFTVCLLAWILASLPCAVL
;
A
#
# COMPACT_ATOMS: atom_id res chain seq x y z
N MET A 1 4.16 4.08 -7.95
CA MET A 1 2.78 3.95 -8.46
C MET A 1 1.75 3.86 -7.33
N THR A 2 1.90 2.91 -6.40
CA THR A 2 0.93 2.67 -5.29
C THR A 2 0.46 3.92 -4.55
N PHE A 3 1.38 4.78 -4.13
CA PHE A 3 1.06 6.03 -3.43
C PHE A 3 0.09 6.91 -4.25
N PHE A 4 0.44 7.21 -5.50
CA PHE A 4 -0.36 8.07 -6.38
C PHE A 4 -1.62 7.43 -6.94
N THR A 5 -1.95 6.20 -6.54
CA THR A 5 -3.16 5.49 -6.99
C THR A 5 -4.06 5.11 -5.81
N PHE A 6 -3.81 5.68 -4.62
CA PHE A 6 -4.54 5.32 -3.40
C PHE A 6 -4.56 3.81 -3.13
N GLY A 7 -3.47 3.12 -3.48
CA GLY A 7 -3.37 1.67 -3.32
C GLY A 7 -3.95 0.84 -4.48
N ALA A 8 -4.72 1.42 -5.42
CA ALA A 8 -5.35 0.68 -6.50
C ALA A 8 -4.34 -0.07 -7.39
N TYR A 9 -3.13 0.49 -7.57
CA TYR A 9 -2.06 -0.18 -8.29
C TYR A 9 -1.66 -1.53 -7.67
N ILE A 10 -1.80 -1.74 -6.36
CA ILE A 10 -1.49 -3.03 -5.73
C ILE A 10 -2.38 -4.15 -6.29
N LEU A 11 -3.64 -3.86 -6.60
CA LEU A 11 -4.55 -4.84 -7.20
C LEU A 11 -4.07 -5.24 -8.59
N TYR A 12 -3.77 -4.25 -9.44
CA TYR A 12 -3.19 -4.50 -10.76
C TYR A 12 -1.88 -5.29 -10.67
N TRP A 13 -0.98 -4.88 -9.77
CA TRP A 13 0.29 -5.55 -9.52
C TRP A 13 0.10 -7.01 -9.12
N ASN A 14 -0.79 -7.28 -8.17
CA ASN A 14 -1.07 -8.63 -7.67
C ASN A 14 -1.64 -9.51 -8.79
N TYR A 15 -2.58 -8.98 -9.58
CA TYR A 15 -3.11 -9.65 -10.76
C TYR A 15 -2.01 -9.99 -11.76
N ARG A 16 -1.13 -9.03 -12.07
CA ARG A 16 -0.03 -9.24 -13.04
C ARG A 16 0.89 -10.36 -12.59
N ASN A 17 1.27 -10.41 -11.32
CA ASN A 17 2.11 -11.47 -10.76
C ASN A 17 1.45 -12.85 -10.90
N TRP A 18 0.16 -12.98 -10.56
CA TRP A 18 -0.55 -14.26 -10.72
C TRP A 18 -0.78 -14.65 -12.17
N ALA A 19 -1.03 -13.70 -13.05
CA ALA A 19 -1.19 -13.93 -14.48
C ALA A 19 0.12 -14.40 -15.13
N THR A 20 1.24 -13.76 -14.79
CA THR A 20 2.58 -14.19 -15.22
C THR A 20 2.89 -15.59 -14.70
N TYR A 21 2.66 -15.83 -13.42
CA TYR A 21 2.85 -17.14 -12.82
C TYR A 21 2.06 -18.24 -13.54
N LYS A 22 0.76 -18.00 -13.79
CA LYS A 22 -0.10 -18.93 -14.53
C LYS A 22 0.46 -19.28 -15.91
N ARG A 23 0.95 -18.26 -16.63
CA ARG A 23 1.54 -18.44 -17.98
C ARG A 23 2.83 -19.23 -17.94
N ALA A 24 3.66 -19.02 -16.91
CA ALA A 24 4.96 -19.68 -16.78
C ALA A 24 4.85 -21.15 -16.36
N THR A 25 3.93 -21.51 -15.45
CA THR A 25 3.84 -22.88 -14.93
C THR A 25 2.73 -23.72 -15.55
N GLY A 26 1.75 -23.09 -16.20
CA GLY A 26 0.55 -23.78 -16.67
C GLY A 26 -0.44 -24.18 -15.56
N ASP A 27 -0.20 -23.75 -14.30
CA ASP A 27 -1.09 -24.08 -13.18
C ASP A 27 -2.51 -23.55 -13.43
N LYS A 28 -3.53 -24.32 -13.03
CA LYS A 28 -4.94 -23.91 -13.06
C LYS A 28 -5.28 -22.93 -11.93
N VAL A 29 -4.65 -21.77 -11.93
CA VAL A 29 -4.94 -20.67 -10.99
C VAL A 29 -5.91 -19.66 -11.63
N ILE A 30 -6.66 -18.95 -10.80
CA ILE A 30 -7.54 -17.85 -11.22
C ILE A 30 -6.93 -16.54 -10.71
N PRO A 31 -6.20 -15.78 -11.55
CA PRO A 31 -5.49 -14.58 -11.09
C PRO A 31 -6.41 -13.55 -10.45
N LEU A 32 -7.57 -13.28 -11.07
CA LEU A 32 -8.54 -12.31 -10.57
C LEU A 32 -9.00 -12.64 -9.14
N LEU A 33 -9.34 -13.90 -8.87
CA LEU A 33 -9.75 -14.33 -7.54
C LEU A 33 -8.63 -14.09 -6.51
N ARG A 34 -7.38 -14.41 -6.87
CA ARG A 34 -6.24 -14.22 -5.97
C ARG A 34 -5.91 -12.76 -5.70
N THR A 35 -6.24 -11.87 -6.64
CA THR A 35 -6.14 -10.42 -6.48
C THR A 35 -7.17 -9.84 -5.53
N LEU A 36 -8.40 -10.37 -5.53
CA LEU A 36 -9.47 -9.93 -4.63
C LEU A 36 -9.25 -10.39 -3.17
N PHE A 37 -8.49 -11.47 -2.98
CA PHE A 37 -8.19 -12.02 -1.65
C PHE A 37 -6.68 -12.00 -1.32
N PRO A 38 -6.02 -10.83 -1.34
CA PRO A 38 -4.58 -10.74 -1.11
C PRO A 38 -4.19 -11.22 0.28
N VAL A 39 -5.09 -11.12 1.27
CA VAL A 39 -4.92 -11.64 2.63
C VAL A 39 -4.59 -13.13 2.64
N ILE A 40 -5.22 -13.90 1.74
CA ILE A 40 -5.04 -15.35 1.63
C ILE A 40 -3.85 -15.67 0.72
N PHE A 41 -3.70 -14.92 -0.37
CA PHE A 41 -2.81 -15.31 -1.47
C PHE A 41 -1.44 -14.63 -1.47
N LEU A 42 -1.20 -13.61 -0.64
CA LEU A 42 0.12 -12.97 -0.58
C LEU A 42 1.22 -13.92 -0.13
N TYR A 43 1.00 -14.68 0.95
CA TYR A 43 2.02 -15.63 1.42
C TYR A 43 2.34 -16.73 0.39
N PRO A 44 1.35 -17.43 -0.21
CA PRO A 44 1.61 -18.37 -1.29
C PRO A 44 2.38 -17.76 -2.46
N LEU A 45 2.14 -16.49 -2.78
CA LEU A 45 2.87 -15.79 -3.82
C LEU A 45 4.35 -15.59 -3.42
N LEU A 46 4.63 -15.05 -2.23
CA LEU A 46 5.99 -14.83 -1.75
C LEU A 46 6.76 -16.14 -1.55
N LYS A 47 6.09 -17.20 -1.09
CA LYS A 47 6.70 -18.53 -0.95
C LYS A 47 7.11 -19.11 -2.29
N ARG A 48 6.33 -18.89 -3.36
CA ARG A 48 6.68 -19.34 -4.72
C ARG A 48 7.94 -18.63 -5.23
N VAL A 49 8.05 -17.32 -4.97
CA VAL A 49 9.23 -16.52 -5.30
C VAL A 49 10.46 -17.04 -4.57
N ASP A 50 10.36 -17.26 -3.27
CA ASP A 50 11.48 -17.79 -2.46
C ASP A 50 11.88 -19.20 -2.91
N ASN A 51 10.93 -20.10 -3.16
CA ASN A 51 11.21 -21.43 -3.68
C ASN A 51 11.91 -21.38 -5.05
N GLY A 52 11.48 -20.49 -5.96
CA GLY A 52 12.09 -20.31 -7.27
C GLY A 52 13.54 -19.81 -7.18
N LEU A 53 13.83 -18.92 -6.22
CA LEU A 53 15.20 -18.48 -5.93
C LEU A 53 16.05 -19.63 -5.36
N ARG A 54 15.53 -20.37 -4.38
CA ARG A 54 16.23 -21.50 -3.75
C ARG A 54 16.56 -22.61 -4.75
N ALA A 55 15.65 -22.89 -5.69
CA ALA A 55 15.89 -23.85 -6.77
C ALA A 55 17.09 -23.47 -7.66
N ARG A 56 17.43 -22.18 -7.73
CA ARG A 56 18.59 -21.64 -8.45
C ARG A 56 19.82 -21.45 -7.56
N ASN A 57 19.81 -22.00 -6.33
CA ASN A 57 20.81 -21.76 -5.28
C ASN A 57 21.00 -20.26 -4.94
N LEU A 58 19.96 -19.45 -5.13
CA LEU A 58 19.90 -18.05 -4.74
C LEU A 58 19.08 -17.91 -3.46
N ALA A 59 19.45 -16.97 -2.60
CA ALA A 59 18.69 -16.65 -1.40
C ALA A 59 18.00 -15.29 -1.55
N CYS A 60 16.71 -15.23 -1.24
CA CYS A 60 16.06 -13.97 -0.96
C CYS A 60 16.56 -13.47 0.40
N GLY A 61 17.03 -12.22 0.49
CA GLY A 61 17.46 -11.61 1.76
C GLY A 61 16.33 -11.38 2.77
N PHE A 62 15.12 -11.87 2.50
CA PHE A 62 13.92 -11.60 3.29
C PHE A 62 13.11 -12.87 3.50
N SER A 63 12.48 -13.00 4.67
CA SER A 63 11.57 -14.11 4.97
C SER A 63 10.17 -13.85 4.38
N PRO A 64 9.63 -14.76 3.54
CA PRO A 64 8.26 -14.66 3.01
C PRO A 64 7.20 -14.53 4.11
N VAL A 65 7.41 -15.22 5.24
CA VAL A 65 6.48 -15.20 6.38
C VAL A 65 6.48 -13.81 7.02
N LEU A 66 7.65 -13.26 7.35
CA LEU A 66 7.75 -11.96 8.01
C LEU A 66 7.22 -10.83 7.13
N LEU A 67 7.52 -10.85 5.83
CA LEU A 67 6.97 -9.87 4.88
C LEU A 67 5.45 -9.96 4.78
N THR A 68 4.89 -11.18 4.73
CA THR A 68 3.43 -11.35 4.71
C THR A 68 2.82 -10.80 5.99
N ILE A 69 3.32 -11.21 7.15
CA ILE A 69 2.81 -10.75 8.45
C ILE A 69 2.85 -9.24 8.55
N GLY A 70 3.98 -8.62 8.21
CA GLY A 70 4.13 -7.16 8.19
C GLY A 70 3.09 -6.49 7.30
N VAL A 71 2.91 -6.97 6.07
CA VAL A 71 1.93 -6.43 5.11
C VAL A 71 0.49 -6.59 5.62
N LEU A 72 0.14 -7.72 6.22
CA LEU A 72 -1.22 -7.95 6.74
C LEU A 72 -1.51 -7.11 7.99
N ILE A 73 -0.54 -6.98 8.90
CA ILE A 73 -0.69 -6.13 10.09
C ILE A 73 -0.87 -4.68 9.68
N THR A 74 -0.02 -4.17 8.78
CA THR A 74 -0.12 -2.79 8.29
C THR A 74 -1.41 -2.54 7.52
N MET A 75 -1.87 -3.49 6.71
CA MET A 75 -3.18 -3.45 6.05
C MET A 75 -4.34 -3.39 7.06
N LEU A 76 -4.29 -4.18 8.14
CA LEU A 76 -5.32 -4.19 9.17
C LEU A 76 -5.34 -2.87 9.96
N LEU A 77 -4.17 -2.35 10.33
CA LEU A 77 -4.03 -1.07 11.02
C LEU A 77 -4.52 0.10 10.15
N ALA A 78 -4.28 0.05 8.84
CA ALA A 78 -4.74 1.07 7.91
C ALA A 78 -6.28 1.07 7.70
N CYS A 79 -6.94 -0.07 7.90
CA CYS A 79 -8.38 -0.21 7.66
C CYS A 79 -9.24 0.55 8.68
N SER A 80 -8.72 0.81 9.88
CA SER A 80 -9.49 1.49 10.92
C SER A 80 -8.60 2.34 11.84
N PRO A 81 -8.61 3.68 11.71
CA PRO A 81 -7.85 4.54 12.62
C PRO A 81 -8.43 4.60 14.04
N VAL A 82 -9.57 3.94 14.28
CA VAL A 82 -10.23 3.78 15.58
C VAL A 82 -9.35 3.05 16.60
N TRP A 83 -8.37 2.26 16.15
CA TRP A 83 -7.37 1.66 17.03
C TRP A 83 -6.49 2.71 17.72
N ILE A 84 -6.38 3.92 17.15
CA ILE A 84 -5.51 5.00 17.61
C ILE A 84 -6.28 6.00 18.47
N GLU A 85 -7.49 6.36 18.02
CA GLU A 85 -8.38 7.29 18.71
C GLU A 85 -9.77 6.65 18.88
N PRO A 86 -10.00 5.92 20.00
CA PRO A 86 -11.27 5.25 20.26
C PRO A 86 -12.46 6.20 20.23
N GLY A 87 -12.22 7.48 20.55
CA GLY A 87 -13.21 8.55 20.47
C GLY A 87 -13.88 8.63 19.10
N MET A 88 -13.17 8.37 17.99
CA MET A 88 -13.75 8.43 16.64
C MET A 88 -14.89 7.43 16.38
N ARG A 89 -15.14 6.47 17.28
CA ARG A 89 -16.35 5.63 17.20
C ARG A 89 -17.62 6.44 17.41
N SER A 90 -17.54 7.59 18.09
CA SER A 90 -18.68 8.48 18.29
C SER A 90 -18.71 9.57 17.20
N PRO A 91 -19.91 9.96 16.69
CA PRO A 91 -20.06 11.11 15.80
C PRO A 91 -19.60 12.44 16.43
N ASP A 92 -19.50 12.47 17.76
CA ASP A 92 -19.25 13.67 18.56
C ASP A 92 -17.79 13.78 19.01
N TRP A 93 -16.88 12.97 18.46
CA TRP A 93 -15.50 12.83 18.92
C TRP A 93 -14.65 14.12 18.89
N LEU A 94 -15.08 15.11 18.13
CA LEU A 94 -14.52 16.47 18.08
C LEU A 94 -15.50 17.56 18.53
N LYS A 95 -16.75 17.21 18.83
CA LYS A 95 -17.73 18.20 19.29
C LYS A 95 -17.34 18.72 20.67
N ASP A 96 -17.43 20.03 20.83
CA ASP A 96 -17.12 20.74 22.07
C ASP A 96 -15.70 20.52 22.62
N VAL A 97 -14.78 19.98 21.79
CA VAL A 97 -13.38 19.80 22.14
C VAL A 97 -12.64 21.12 21.88
N PRO A 98 -11.86 21.65 22.85
CA PRO A 98 -11.05 22.85 22.64
C PRO A 98 -10.11 22.69 21.43
N ALA A 99 -9.96 23.75 20.62
CA ALA A 99 -9.24 23.71 19.36
C ALA A 99 -7.82 23.10 19.45
N LYS A 100 -7.08 23.39 20.52
CA LYS A 100 -5.73 22.83 20.74
C LYS A 100 -5.75 21.30 20.89
N GLU A 101 -6.73 20.79 21.64
CA GLU A 101 -6.91 19.35 21.87
C GLU A 101 -7.44 18.66 20.60
N ALA A 102 -8.38 19.29 19.89
CA ALA A 102 -8.86 18.82 18.60
C ALA A 102 -7.71 18.68 17.58
N ASN A 103 -6.85 19.69 17.48
CA ASN A 103 -5.68 19.66 16.60
C ASN A 103 -4.69 18.55 16.98
N TYR A 104 -4.45 18.32 18.27
CA TYR A 104 -3.59 17.23 18.73
C TYR A 104 -4.17 15.86 18.38
N ARG A 105 -5.48 15.65 18.59
CA ARG A 105 -6.18 14.40 18.22
C ARG A 105 -6.08 14.13 16.72
N LEU A 106 -6.36 15.14 15.90
CA LEU A 106 -6.23 15.05 14.44
C LEU A 106 -4.80 14.75 14.01
N LEU A 107 -3.82 15.46 14.57
CA LEU A 107 -2.41 15.24 14.27
C LEU A 107 -1.97 13.81 14.62
N LYS A 108 -2.41 13.28 15.76
CA LYS A 108 -2.13 11.89 16.16
C LYS A 108 -2.74 10.89 15.20
N VAL A 109 -4.03 11.04 14.85
CA VAL A 109 -4.73 10.14 13.92
C VAL A 109 -4.06 10.15 12.54
N TYR A 110 -3.87 11.33 11.96
CA TYR A 110 -3.26 11.46 10.64
C TYR A 110 -1.78 11.05 10.66
N GLY A 111 -1.03 11.42 11.69
CA GLY A 111 0.39 11.08 11.84
C GLY A 111 0.60 9.57 11.87
N VAL A 112 -0.16 8.83 12.68
CA VAL A 112 -0.08 7.37 12.71
C VAL A 112 -0.59 6.75 11.41
N MET A 113 -1.65 7.28 10.81
CA MET A 113 -2.15 6.80 9.52
C MET A 113 -1.08 6.92 8.42
N TYR A 114 -0.43 8.08 8.29
CA TYR A 114 0.66 8.28 7.34
C TYR A 114 1.86 7.40 7.64
N PHE A 115 2.20 7.20 8.92
CA PHE A 115 3.27 6.29 9.33
C PHE A 115 2.99 4.85 8.91
N VAL A 116 1.78 4.33 9.19
CA VAL A 116 1.36 2.98 8.78
C VAL A 116 1.40 2.86 7.26
N TRP A 117 0.98 3.89 6.54
CA TRP A 117 0.98 3.90 5.08
C TRP A 117 2.40 3.91 4.49
N ALA A 118 3.32 4.68 5.09
CA ALA A 118 4.73 4.67 4.72
C ALA A 118 5.38 3.30 4.98
N LEU A 119 5.06 2.68 6.12
CA LEU A 119 5.52 1.33 6.47
C LEU A 119 5.01 0.28 5.48
N GLN A 120 3.72 0.36 5.10
CA GLN A 120 3.12 -0.48 4.07
C GLN A 120 3.86 -0.34 2.72
N LEU A 121 4.17 0.89 2.30
CA LEU A 121 4.89 1.15 1.05
C LEU A 121 6.31 0.60 1.10
N TRP A 122 7.01 0.74 2.22
CA TRP A 122 8.32 0.18 2.43
C TRP A 122 8.31 -1.36 2.34
N LEU A 123 7.37 -2.02 3.03
CA LEU A 123 7.21 -3.47 2.95
C LEU A 123 6.89 -3.94 1.53
N MET A 124 6.01 -3.23 0.81
CA MET A 124 5.72 -3.53 -0.60
C MET A 124 6.93 -3.29 -1.51
N ALA A 125 7.81 -2.34 -1.19
CA ALA A 125 9.07 -2.16 -1.90
C ALA A 125 10.02 -3.34 -1.67
N LEU A 126 10.08 -3.91 -0.45
CA LEU A 126 10.83 -5.14 -0.19
C LEU A 126 10.27 -6.33 -0.99
N VAL A 127 8.94 -6.45 -1.04
CA VAL A 127 8.27 -7.46 -1.87
C VAL A 127 8.61 -7.27 -3.35
N GLN A 128 8.56 -6.05 -3.87
CA GLN A 128 8.93 -5.76 -5.25
C GLN A 128 10.39 -6.11 -5.54
N ARG A 129 11.32 -5.82 -4.62
CA ARG A 129 12.74 -6.19 -4.77
C ARG A 129 12.91 -7.71 -4.87
N ALA A 130 12.19 -8.48 -4.05
CA ALA A 130 12.22 -9.95 -4.13
C ALA A 130 11.69 -10.47 -5.47
N MET A 131 10.61 -9.88 -5.98
CA MET A 131 10.04 -10.23 -7.30
C MET A 131 11.03 -9.93 -8.43
N ASN A 132 11.56 -8.71 -8.44
CA ASN A 132 12.56 -8.24 -9.40
C ASN A 132 13.78 -9.16 -9.44
N PHE A 133 14.30 -9.55 -8.26
CA PHE A 133 15.43 -10.46 -8.17
C PHE A 133 15.10 -11.85 -8.74
N HIS A 134 13.90 -12.37 -8.47
CA HIS A 134 13.44 -13.64 -9.05
C HIS A 134 13.28 -13.58 -10.57
N GLU A 135 12.81 -12.45 -11.12
CA GLU A 135 12.72 -12.19 -12.56
C GLU A 135 14.07 -11.84 -13.22
N ALA A 136 15.19 -11.91 -12.48
CA ALA A 136 16.53 -11.52 -12.94
C ALA A 136 16.65 -10.04 -13.37
N ASP A 137 15.84 -9.17 -12.78
CA ASP A 137 15.84 -7.71 -12.97
C ASP A 137 16.08 -6.99 -11.63
N ALA A 138 17.20 -7.28 -10.97
CA ALA A 138 17.50 -6.78 -9.62
C ALA A 138 17.51 -5.24 -9.51
N GLU A 139 17.90 -4.56 -10.59
CA GLU A 139 17.95 -3.10 -10.69
C GLU A 139 16.59 -2.48 -11.07
N GLY A 140 15.61 -3.29 -11.46
CA GLY A 140 14.28 -2.81 -11.85
C GLY A 140 14.26 -2.07 -13.19
N VAL A 141 15.19 -2.39 -14.08
CA VAL A 141 15.32 -1.77 -15.41
C VAL A 141 14.07 -2.06 -16.25
N GLY A 142 13.35 -3.17 -16.03
CA GLY A 142 12.10 -3.44 -16.73
C GLY A 142 10.99 -2.42 -16.45
N ASN A 143 11.07 -1.71 -15.32
CA ASN A 143 10.01 -0.80 -14.86
C ASN A 143 10.53 0.63 -14.55
N HIS A 144 11.70 1.00 -15.08
CA HIS A 144 12.32 2.31 -14.79
C HIS A 144 11.64 3.50 -15.47
N ARG A 145 10.83 3.27 -16.53
CA ARG A 145 10.16 4.33 -17.29
C ARG A 145 8.66 4.36 -17.02
N LEU A 146 8.13 5.57 -16.85
CA LEU A 146 6.70 5.79 -16.80
C LEU A 146 6.11 5.80 -18.21
N THR A 147 5.17 4.90 -18.47
CA THR A 147 4.40 4.85 -19.71
C THR A 147 3.17 5.76 -19.63
N LEU A 148 2.50 5.97 -20.77
CA LEU A 148 1.21 6.67 -20.78
C LEU A 148 0.17 6.00 -19.85
N ALA A 149 0.14 4.66 -19.84
CA ALA A 149 -0.73 3.91 -18.93
C ALA A 149 -0.41 4.26 -17.47
N ASN A 150 0.87 4.35 -17.09
CA ASN A 150 1.25 4.75 -15.73
C ASN A 150 0.72 6.15 -15.38
N TRP A 151 0.82 7.11 -16.30
CA TRP A 151 0.30 8.46 -16.09
C TRP A 151 -1.23 8.51 -15.94
N LEU A 152 -1.97 7.71 -16.72
CA LEU A 152 -3.43 7.59 -16.58
C LEU A 152 -3.86 7.15 -15.18
N TRP A 153 -3.04 6.33 -14.51
CA TRP A 153 -3.28 5.92 -13.13
C TRP A 153 -2.84 6.99 -12.11
N ILE A 154 -1.73 7.68 -12.36
CA ILE A 154 -1.18 8.70 -11.44
C ILE A 154 -2.05 9.96 -11.38
N LEU A 155 -2.47 10.49 -12.52
CA LEU A 155 -3.07 11.83 -12.62
C LEU A 155 -4.33 12.01 -11.76
N PRO A 156 -5.29 11.06 -11.74
CA PRO A 156 -6.44 11.15 -10.83
C PRO A 156 -6.01 11.23 -9.37
N GLY A 157 -4.96 10.50 -8.99
CA GLY A 157 -4.48 10.51 -7.63
C GLY A 157 -3.84 11.83 -7.24
N ILE A 158 -2.99 12.39 -8.11
CA ILE A 158 -2.42 13.73 -7.91
C ILE A 158 -3.56 14.75 -7.74
N PHE A 159 -4.57 14.72 -8.60
CA PHE A 159 -5.70 15.63 -8.52
C PHE A 159 -6.41 15.55 -7.15
N ILE A 160 -6.74 14.33 -6.68
CA ILE A 160 -7.37 14.14 -5.36
C ILE A 160 -6.47 14.63 -4.23
N PHE A 161 -5.16 14.31 -4.26
CA PHE A 161 -4.21 14.81 -3.26
C PHE A 161 -4.18 16.33 -3.20
N THR A 162 -4.14 17.01 -4.35
CA THR A 162 -4.17 18.47 -4.42
C THR A 162 -5.46 19.04 -3.84
N VAL A 163 -6.62 18.47 -4.20
CA VAL A 163 -7.91 18.92 -3.65
C VAL A 163 -7.98 18.73 -2.13
N CYS A 164 -7.56 17.57 -1.61
CA CYS A 164 -7.53 17.31 -0.17
C CYS A 164 -6.57 18.25 0.57
N LEU A 165 -5.39 18.52 0.01
CA LEU A 165 -4.42 19.44 0.60
C LEU A 165 -4.97 20.87 0.65
N LEU A 166 -5.58 21.35 -0.44
CA LEU A 166 -6.20 22.67 -0.49
C LEU A 166 -7.36 22.79 0.50
N ALA A 167 -8.22 21.77 0.58
CA ALA A 167 -9.31 21.74 1.54
C ALA A 167 -8.80 21.81 2.99
N TRP A 168 -7.72 21.08 3.31
CA TRP A 168 -7.09 21.12 4.63
C TRP A 168 -6.48 22.49 4.94
N ILE A 169 -5.77 23.11 3.99
CA ILE A 169 -5.20 24.46 4.15
C ILE A 169 -6.33 25.47 4.42
N LEU A 170 -7.38 25.47 3.60
CA LEU A 170 -8.51 26.39 3.75
C LEU A 170 -9.24 26.21 5.07
N ALA A 171 -9.42 24.96 5.53
CA ALA A 171 -10.03 24.66 6.83
C ALA A 171 -9.14 25.03 8.02
N SER A 172 -7.83 25.19 7.81
CA SER A 172 -6.85 25.54 8.84
C SER A 172 -6.59 27.05 8.93
N LEU A 173 -7.10 27.84 7.97
CA LEU A 173 -7.02 29.30 8.03
C LEU A 173 -7.93 29.82 9.16
N PRO A 174 -7.44 30.71 10.03
CA PRO A 174 -8.29 31.34 11.04
C PRO A 174 -9.39 32.17 10.38
N CYS A 175 -10.62 32.13 10.91
CA CYS A 175 -11.81 32.85 10.42
C CYS A 175 -11.65 34.37 10.23
N ALA A 176 -10.52 34.98 10.59
CA ALA A 176 -10.28 36.42 10.48
C ALA A 176 -9.76 36.87 9.10
N VAL A 177 -9.66 35.97 8.11
CA VAL A 177 -9.07 36.24 6.78
C VAL A 177 -10.11 36.15 5.63
N LEU A 178 -11.38 35.89 5.93
CA LEU A 178 -12.51 35.89 4.98
C LEU A 178 -13.53 36.95 5.39
#